data_AF-A0A957FNI0-F1
#
_entry.id   AF-A0A957FNI0-F1
#
_cell.length_a   1.000
_cell.length_b   1.000
_cell.length_c   1.000
_cell.angle_alpha   90.00
_cell.angle_beta   90.00
_cell.angle_gamma   90.00
#
_symmetry.space_group_name_H-M   'P 1'
#
loop_
_entity.id
_entity.type
_entity.pdbx_description
1 polymer ?
#
loop_
_entity_poly.entity_id
_entity_poly.type
_entity_poly.pdbx_seq_one_letter_code
_entity_poly.pdbx_strand_id
1 'polypeptide(L)'
;LNDADEGYMAGVRFAVAQGNTLVGEGVSSGTATPVCFDGLPAGTYQIGQTLPNTLEPTTATNITVDLQQGQTLGLEFGTRVKGSGGAIATTQPAPAPTEIAQGGNGGSEAGDNGGVANPETPATGGESDGGGLPTWAIVAIVVGGLAFLAMIGLVVYLVTQLQKQNAS
;
A
#
# COMPACT_ATOMS: atom_id res chain seq x y z
N LEU A 1 -5.70 -3.35 -9.06
CA LEU A 1 -6.86 -2.54 -9.50
C LEU A 1 -7.80 -2.46 -8.31
N ASN A 2 -7.59 -1.49 -7.44
CA ASN A 2 -8.52 -1.15 -6.36
C ASN A 2 -9.74 -0.41 -6.95
N ASP A 3 -10.87 -0.48 -6.25
CA ASP A 3 -12.05 0.29 -6.63
C ASP A 3 -11.84 1.77 -6.27
N ALA A 4 -12.45 2.68 -7.03
CA ALA A 4 -12.29 4.13 -6.86
C ALA A 4 -12.82 4.64 -5.51
N ASP A 5 -13.68 3.85 -4.85
CA ASP A 5 -14.25 4.16 -3.53
C ASP A 5 -13.43 3.59 -2.36
N GLU A 6 -12.25 3.02 -2.64
CA GLU A 6 -11.35 2.46 -1.63
C GLU A 6 -10.19 3.40 -1.29
N GLY A 7 -10.01 3.68 0.01
CA GLY A 7 -8.90 4.47 0.53
C GLY A 7 -7.67 3.65 0.91
N TYR A 8 -6.59 4.33 1.28
CA TYR A 8 -5.37 3.69 1.77
C TYR A 8 -5.58 3.04 3.14
N MET A 9 -5.33 1.73 3.23
CA MET A 9 -5.55 0.95 4.45
C MET A 9 -4.25 0.67 5.19
N ALA A 10 -4.19 1.01 6.48
CA ALA A 10 -3.02 0.72 7.32
C ALA A 10 -3.01 -0.75 7.79
N GLY A 11 -1.82 -1.29 8.05
CA GLY A 11 -1.65 -2.60 8.67
C GLY A 11 -1.77 -3.79 7.72
N VAL A 12 -2.02 -3.57 6.42
CA VAL A 12 -1.93 -4.63 5.40
C VAL A 12 -0.45 -5.03 5.26
N ARG A 13 -0.15 -6.31 5.47
CA ARG A 13 1.21 -6.86 5.29
C ARG A 13 1.38 -7.34 3.85
N PHE A 14 2.45 -6.92 3.20
CA PHE A 14 2.86 -7.42 1.88
C PHE A 14 4.07 -8.33 2.02
N ALA A 15 4.08 -9.40 1.23
CA ALA A 15 5.19 -10.32 1.11
C ALA A 15 5.55 -10.50 -0.37
N VAL A 16 6.84 -10.38 -0.68
CA VAL A 16 7.39 -10.62 -2.02
C VAL A 16 8.22 -11.89 -1.96
N ALA A 17 7.87 -12.87 -2.80
CA ALA A 17 8.55 -14.16 -2.86
C ALA A 17 9.01 -14.49 -4.28
N GLN A 18 10.14 -15.19 -4.39
CA GLN A 18 10.66 -15.77 -5.62
C GLN A 18 10.81 -17.29 -5.42
N GLY A 19 9.97 -18.06 -6.11
CA GLY A 19 9.82 -19.49 -5.83
C GLY A 19 9.37 -19.73 -4.38
N ASN A 20 10.15 -20.48 -3.61
CA ASN A 20 9.89 -20.74 -2.18
C ASN A 20 10.63 -19.79 -1.23
N THR A 21 11.30 -18.75 -1.75
CA THR A 21 12.10 -17.82 -0.95
C THR A 21 11.36 -16.51 -0.76
N LEU A 22 11.22 -16.07 0.49
CA LEU A 22 10.74 -14.74 0.83
C LEU A 22 11.89 -13.73 0.66
N VAL A 23 11.71 -12.74 -0.21
CA VAL A 23 12.74 -11.75 -0.55
C VAL A 23 12.43 -10.34 -0.05
N GLY A 24 11.20 -10.10 0.42
CA GLY A 24 10.82 -8.84 1.03
C GLY A 24 9.50 -8.94 1.79
N GLU A 25 9.36 -8.16 2.86
CA GLU A 25 8.11 -7.91 3.55
C GLU A 25 7.98 -6.44 3.90
N GLY A 26 6.74 -5.94 3.96
CA GLY A 26 6.45 -4.59 4.39
C GLY A 26 5.01 -4.43 4.86
N VAL A 27 4.70 -3.30 5.49
CA VAL A 27 3.37 -3.02 6.02
C VAL A 27 2.91 -1.66 5.54
N SER A 28 1.70 -1.60 5.01
CA SER A 28 1.10 -0.32 4.62
C SER A 28 0.92 0.59 5.82
N SER A 29 1.28 1.87 5.66
CA SER A 29 1.05 2.93 6.63
C SER A 29 -0.39 3.48 6.58
N GLY A 30 -1.19 3.10 5.58
CA GLY A 30 -2.52 3.68 5.34
C GLY A 30 -2.47 5.09 4.77
N THR A 31 -1.39 5.41 4.07
CA THR A 31 -1.21 6.69 3.35
C THR A 31 -0.97 6.42 1.88
N ALA A 32 -0.89 7.48 1.07
CA ALA A 32 -0.56 7.37 -0.35
C ALA A 32 0.87 6.89 -0.62
N THR A 33 1.73 6.83 0.40
CA THR A 33 3.10 6.33 0.25
C THR A 33 3.10 4.81 0.08
N PRO A 34 3.60 4.28 -1.06
CA PRO A 34 3.65 2.85 -1.30
C PRO A 34 4.70 2.16 -0.42
N VAL A 35 4.55 0.85 -0.27
CA VAL A 35 5.62 0.00 0.25
C VAL A 35 6.57 -0.32 -0.90
N CYS A 36 7.83 0.10 -0.79
CA CYS A 36 8.84 -0.08 -1.83
C CYS A 36 9.76 -1.29 -1.53
N PHE A 37 10.09 -2.04 -2.57
CA PHE A 37 11.05 -3.13 -2.54
C PHE A 37 12.08 -2.91 -3.66
N ASP A 38 13.29 -2.54 -3.29
CA ASP A 38 14.36 -2.19 -4.23
C ASP A 38 15.41 -3.29 -4.36
N GLY A 39 16.20 -3.23 -5.44
CA GLY A 39 17.31 -4.17 -5.66
C GLY A 39 16.89 -5.60 -5.99
N LEU A 40 15.63 -5.81 -6.37
CA LEU A 40 15.14 -7.11 -6.83
C LEU A 40 15.75 -7.46 -8.20
N PRO A 41 16.38 -8.63 -8.37
CA PRO A 41 16.82 -9.11 -9.67
C PRO A 41 15.67 -9.26 -10.66
N ALA A 42 15.98 -9.36 -11.96
CA ALA A 42 14.97 -9.74 -12.94
C ALA A 42 14.47 -11.17 -12.67
N GLY A 43 13.16 -11.40 -12.81
CA GLY A 43 12.54 -12.70 -12.61
C GLY A 43 11.06 -12.64 -12.26
N THR A 44 10.48 -13.82 -12.03
CA THR A 44 9.07 -13.97 -11.66
C THR A 44 8.89 -13.92 -10.15
N TYR A 45 7.99 -13.07 -9.68
CA TYR A 45 7.68 -12.87 -8.26
C TYR A 45 6.22 -13.16 -7.95
N GLN A 46 5.98 -13.66 -6.74
CA GLN A 46 4.66 -13.73 -6.12
C GLN A 46 4.55 -12.62 -5.08
N ILE A 47 3.51 -11.79 -5.18
CA ILE A 47 3.25 -10.70 -4.24
C ILE A 47 1.93 -10.98 -3.55
N GLY A 48 2.02 -11.29 -2.27
CA GLY A 48 0.87 -11.56 -1.41
C GLY A 48 0.54 -10.40 -0.49
N GLN A 49 -0.75 -10.19 -0.23
CA GLN A 49 -1.23 -9.38 0.88
C GLN A 49 -1.87 -10.24 1.97
N THR A 50 -1.56 -9.93 3.22
CA THR A 50 -2.22 -10.48 4.41
C THR A 50 -2.87 -9.34 5.17
N LEU A 51 -4.18 -9.44 5.34
CA LEU A 51 -4.99 -8.40 5.95
C LEU A 51 -5.16 -8.65 7.46
N PRO A 52 -5.21 -7.61 8.29
CA PRO A 52 -5.70 -7.71 9.65
C PRO A 52 -7.19 -8.10 9.66
N ASN A 53 -7.67 -8.68 10.77
CA ASN A 53 -9.04 -9.21 10.89
C ASN A 53 -10.15 -8.17 10.68
N THR A 54 -9.84 -6.89 10.83
CA THR A 54 -10.74 -5.75 10.63
C THR A 54 -10.99 -5.43 9.17
N LEU A 55 -10.19 -5.99 8.26
CA LEU A 55 -10.26 -5.73 6.83
C LEU A 55 -10.70 -6.98 6.06
N GLU A 56 -11.16 -6.76 4.84
CA GLU A 56 -11.44 -7.81 3.86
C GLU A 56 -10.94 -7.38 2.48
N PRO A 57 -10.42 -8.34 1.68
CA PRO A 57 -9.89 -8.02 0.37
C PRO A 57 -11.03 -7.80 -0.61
N THR A 58 -10.85 -6.87 -1.53
CA THR A 58 -11.77 -6.64 -2.66
C THR A 58 -11.16 -7.02 -3.99
N THR A 59 -9.83 -7.22 -4.01
CA THR A 59 -9.09 -7.77 -5.14
C THR A 59 -8.42 -9.10 -4.77
N ALA A 60 -7.64 -9.66 -5.71
CA ALA A 60 -6.80 -10.81 -5.43
C ALA A 60 -5.87 -10.55 -4.22
N THR A 61 -5.63 -11.58 -3.41
CA THR A 61 -4.71 -11.53 -2.27
C THR A 61 -3.29 -11.98 -2.64
N ASN A 62 -3.09 -12.50 -3.84
CA ASN A 62 -1.80 -12.89 -4.38
C ASN A 62 -1.78 -12.67 -5.89
N ILE A 63 -0.68 -12.14 -6.42
CA ILE A 63 -0.46 -11.94 -7.86
C ILE A 63 0.95 -12.37 -8.25
N THR A 64 1.06 -12.90 -9.47
CA THR A 64 2.34 -13.19 -10.11
C THR A 64 2.73 -12.06 -11.04
N VAL A 65 3.98 -11.60 -10.98
CA VAL A 65 4.51 -10.58 -11.91
C VAL A 65 5.89 -10.98 -12.41
N ASP A 66 6.19 -10.63 -13.66
CA ASP A 66 7.52 -10.75 -14.23
C ASP A 66 8.22 -9.38 -14.20
N LEU A 67 9.28 -9.28 -13.39
CA LEU A 67 10.09 -8.08 -13.27
C LEU A 67 11.28 -8.15 -14.22
N GLN A 68 11.43 -7.13 -15.06
CA GLN A 68 12.59 -6.99 -15.95
C GLN A 68 13.71 -6.19 -15.28
N GLN A 69 14.95 -6.33 -15.78
CA GLN A 69 16.09 -5.62 -15.21
C GLN A 69 15.90 -4.10 -15.31
N GLY A 70 16.05 -3.41 -14.18
CA GLY A 70 15.88 -1.95 -14.11
C GLY A 70 14.43 -1.46 -14.20
N GLN A 71 13.45 -2.36 -14.22
CA GLN A 71 12.04 -2.01 -14.24
C GLN A 71 11.54 -1.63 -12.84
N THR A 72 10.59 -0.70 -12.79
CA THR A 72 9.77 -0.42 -11.61
C THR A 72 8.32 -0.77 -11.93
N LEU A 73 7.66 -1.50 -11.03
CA LEU A 73 6.24 -1.87 -11.15
C LEU A 73 5.46 -1.26 -9.97
N GLY A 74 4.37 -0.57 -10.29
CA GLY A 74 3.36 -0.16 -9.30
C GLY A 74 2.25 -1.21 -9.26
N LEU A 75 1.97 -1.77 -8.08
CA LEU A 75 0.94 -2.79 -7.86
C LEU A 75 -0.07 -2.28 -6.84
N GLU A 76 -1.35 -2.47 -7.14
CA GLU A 76 -2.45 -2.02 -6.29
C GLU A 76 -3.32 -3.20 -5.86
N PHE A 77 -3.50 -3.31 -4.55
CA PHE A 77 -4.36 -4.27 -3.90
C PHE A 77 -5.54 -3.54 -3.25
N GLY A 78 -6.75 -3.94 -3.61
CA GLY A 78 -7.97 -3.41 -3.03
C GLY A 78 -8.27 -4.08 -1.68
N THR A 79 -8.73 -3.27 -0.74
CA THR A 79 -9.08 -3.67 0.62
C THR A 79 -10.08 -2.69 1.20
N ARG A 80 -11.04 -3.20 1.98
CA ARG A 80 -11.98 -2.36 2.74
C ARG A 80 -12.14 -2.84 4.17
N VAL A 81 -12.71 -1.98 5.00
CA VAL A 81 -13.13 -2.36 6.37
C VAL A 81 -14.27 -3.37 6.28
N LYS A 82 -14.12 -4.48 7.00
CA LYS A 82 -15.13 -5.54 7.05
C LYS A 82 -16.44 -4.99 7.57
N GLY A 83 -17.53 -5.24 6.86
CA GLY A 83 -18.86 -4.75 7.24
C GLY A 83 -19.12 -3.28 6.92
N SER A 84 -18.20 -2.57 6.24
CA SER A 84 -18.46 -1.25 5.66
C SER A 84 -19.18 -1.30 4.32
N GLY A 85 -19.51 -2.50 3.82
CA GLY A 85 -20.53 -2.66 2.78
C GLY A 85 -21.83 -2.09 3.31
N GLY A 86 -22.31 -1.02 2.69
CA GLY A 86 -23.48 -0.28 3.15
C GLY A 86 -24.60 -1.21 3.60
N ALA A 87 -25.11 -0.98 4.80
CA ALA A 87 -26.44 -1.43 5.15
C ALA A 87 -27.42 -0.72 4.20
N ILE A 88 -27.60 -1.26 3.01
CA ILE A 88 -28.90 -1.18 2.38
C ILE A 88 -29.74 -2.16 3.22
N ALA A 89 -30.38 -1.64 4.26
CA ALA A 89 -31.57 -2.28 4.78
C ALA A 89 -32.55 -2.31 3.60
N THR A 90 -32.57 -3.41 2.86
CA THR A 90 -33.74 -3.74 2.05
C THR A 90 -34.85 -4.09 3.03
N THR A 91 -35.48 -3.08 3.64
CA THR A 91 -36.93 -3.14 3.79
C THR A 91 -37.47 -3.18 2.37
N GLN A 92 -37.50 -4.38 1.79
CA GLN A 92 -38.32 -4.70 0.65
C GLN A 92 -39.76 -4.51 1.11
N PRO A 93 -40.49 -3.47 0.66
CA PRO A 93 -41.91 -3.39 0.92
C PRO A 93 -42.58 -4.46 0.07
N ALA A 94 -43.30 -5.37 0.71
CA ALA A 94 -44.32 -6.14 0.02
C ALA A 94 -45.30 -5.15 -0.66
N PRO A 95 -45.75 -5.40 -1.89
CA PRO A 95 -46.70 -4.51 -2.53
C PRO A 95 -48.06 -4.61 -1.83
N ALA A 96 -48.53 -3.50 -1.27
CA ALA A 96 -49.90 -3.29 -0.84
C ALA A 96 -50.26 -1.80 -1.04
N PRO A 97 -51.54 -1.46 -1.23
CA PRO A 97 -52.02 -0.60 -2.31
C PRO A 97 -51.92 0.90 -2.06
N THR A 98 -52.03 1.64 -3.17
CA THR A 98 -52.22 3.08 -3.34
C THR A 98 -53.09 3.74 -2.26
N GLU A 99 -52.55 4.76 -1.58
CA GLU A 99 -53.32 5.91 -1.08
C GLU A 99 -52.53 7.23 -1.26
N ILE A 100 -53.31 8.25 -1.60
CA ILE A 100 -53.06 9.62 -2.09
C ILE A 100 -52.47 10.59 -1.04
N ALA A 101 -51.63 11.55 -1.46
CA ALA A 101 -51.93 13.00 -1.40
C ALA A 101 -50.71 13.90 -1.73
N GLN A 102 -51.02 15.01 -2.38
CA GLN A 102 -50.18 16.03 -2.98
C GLN A 102 -50.58 17.39 -2.37
N GLY A 103 -49.60 18.27 -2.13
CA GLY A 103 -49.80 19.70 -1.80
C GLY A 103 -48.81 20.17 -0.72
N GLY A 104 -48.05 21.24 -0.84
CA GLY A 104 -47.98 22.30 -1.84
C GLY A 104 -47.51 23.60 -1.16
N ASN A 105 -46.35 24.10 -1.58
CA ASN A 105 -45.82 25.49 -1.64
C ASN A 105 -45.94 26.52 -0.48
N GLY A 106 -44.81 27.26 -0.34
CA GLY A 106 -44.77 28.72 -0.07
C GLY A 106 -43.84 29.08 1.10
N GLY A 107 -42.81 29.94 0.99
CA GLY A 107 -42.42 30.86 -0.07
C GLY A 107 -41.01 31.46 0.17
N SER A 108 -40.54 32.19 -0.84
CA SER A 108 -39.23 32.87 -0.95
C SER A 108 -39.24 34.32 -0.43
N GLU A 109 -38.06 34.95 -0.53
CA GLU A 109 -37.71 36.40 -0.55
C GLU A 109 -37.18 36.95 0.79
N ALA A 110 -36.15 37.79 0.91
CA ALA A 110 -35.16 38.46 0.04
C ALA A 110 -33.92 38.78 0.93
N GLY A 111 -32.66 38.80 0.49
CA GLY A 111 -32.01 39.88 -0.27
C GLY A 111 -31.34 40.93 0.63
N ASP A 112 -30.00 40.96 0.74
CA ASP A 112 -29.22 42.17 1.02
C ASP A 112 -27.75 42.03 0.55
N ASN A 113 -27.24 43.04 -0.15
CA ASN A 113 -25.87 43.16 -0.67
C ASN A 113 -25.32 44.51 -0.19
N GLY A 114 -24.17 44.51 0.49
CA GLY A 114 -23.44 45.74 0.80
C GLY A 114 -22.03 45.46 1.30
N GLY A 115 -21.03 45.62 0.44
CA GLY A 115 -19.61 45.43 0.75
C GLY A 115 -18.85 46.73 1.03
N VAL A 116 -17.70 46.61 1.71
CA VAL A 116 -16.47 47.45 1.71
C VAL A 116 -15.49 46.77 2.69
N ALA A 117 -14.16 46.65 2.52
CA ALA A 117 -13.17 47.02 1.52
C ALA A 117 -11.89 46.16 1.75
N ASN A 118 -11.03 46.03 0.75
CA ASN A 118 -9.61 45.62 0.84
C ASN A 118 -8.78 46.83 0.32
N PRO A 119 -7.57 47.15 0.82
CA PRO A 119 -6.30 46.48 0.42
C PRO A 119 -5.28 46.39 1.60
N GLU A 120 -4.17 45.64 1.61
CA GLU A 120 -2.96 45.69 0.77
C GLU A 120 -2.09 44.41 0.98
N THR A 121 -1.34 44.02 -0.06
CA THR A 121 -0.27 42.99 -0.15
C THR A 121 1.12 43.66 0.11
N PRO A 122 2.34 43.07 -0.05
CA PRO A 122 2.95 41.74 0.19
C PRO A 122 4.25 41.82 1.07
N ALA A 123 4.80 40.69 1.55
CA ALA A 123 6.26 40.46 1.70
C ALA A 123 6.53 38.98 2.06
N THR A 124 7.23 38.16 1.27
CA THR A 124 8.68 38.09 0.96
C THR A 124 9.44 37.12 1.86
N GLY A 125 9.89 36.01 1.26
CA GLY A 125 11.25 35.46 1.29
C GLY A 125 11.96 35.16 2.63
N GLY A 126 12.43 33.92 2.77
CA GLY A 126 13.46 33.52 3.73
C GLY A 126 14.04 32.15 3.38
N GLU A 127 15.15 32.14 2.65
CA GLU A 127 16.01 30.99 2.35
C GLU A 127 16.94 30.62 3.53
N SER A 128 17.41 29.36 3.49
CA SER A 128 18.63 28.78 4.11
C SER A 128 18.59 28.34 5.59
N ASP A 129 18.73 27.03 5.83
CA ASP A 129 19.95 26.48 6.45
C ASP A 129 19.99 24.94 6.44
N GLY A 130 21.18 24.40 6.15
CA GLY A 130 21.45 22.99 5.93
C GLY A 130 21.51 22.12 7.19
N GLY A 131 21.20 20.83 7.01
CA GLY A 131 21.43 19.77 8.00
C GLY A 131 22.18 18.62 7.35
N GLY A 132 23.51 18.64 7.46
CA GLY A 132 24.40 17.60 6.96
C GLY A 132 24.20 16.26 7.66
N LEU A 133 24.42 15.17 6.92
CA LEU A 133 24.51 13.83 7.46
C LEU A 133 25.69 13.76 8.47
N PRO A 134 25.50 13.20 9.67
CA PRO A 134 26.57 13.14 10.65
C PRO A 134 27.64 12.09 10.25
N THR A 135 28.91 12.49 10.32
CA THR A 135 30.11 11.81 9.82
C THR A 135 30.42 10.43 10.46
N TRP A 136 29.62 9.95 11.41
CA TRP A 136 29.82 8.63 12.02
C TRP A 136 29.22 7.47 11.20
N ALA A 137 28.40 7.75 10.18
CA ALA A 137 27.72 6.70 9.40
C ALA A 137 28.62 5.89 8.43
N ILE A 138 29.90 6.27 8.25
CA ILE A 138 30.74 5.71 7.17
C ILE A 138 31.65 4.54 7.62
N VAL A 139 31.73 4.17 8.89
CA VAL A 139 32.83 3.29 9.39
C VAL A 139 32.48 1.80 9.59
N ALA A 140 31.25 1.32 9.32
CA ALA A 140 30.83 -0.01 9.82
C ALA A 140 30.60 -1.16 8.79
N ILE A 141 31.14 -1.14 7.56
CA ILE A 141 30.85 -2.23 6.57
C ILE A 141 32.10 -3.01 6.09
N VAL A 142 33.25 -2.93 6.78
CA VAL A 142 34.45 -3.68 6.34
C VAL A 142 34.71 -4.99 7.11
N VAL A 143 34.06 -5.23 8.26
CA VAL A 143 34.40 -6.38 9.12
C VAL A 143 33.39 -7.56 9.00
N GLY A 144 32.20 -7.35 8.43
CA GLY A 144 31.15 -8.38 8.34
C GLY A 144 31.20 -9.32 7.11
N GLY A 145 32.07 -9.06 6.12
CA GLY A 145 32.06 -9.80 4.85
C GLY A 145 32.68 -11.20 4.89
N LEU A 146 33.68 -11.42 5.75
CA LEU A 146 34.43 -12.68 5.77
C LEU A 146 33.69 -13.83 6.46
N ALA A 147 32.87 -13.55 7.47
CA ALA A 147 32.05 -14.57 8.13
C ALA A 147 30.88 -15.05 7.23
N PHE A 148 30.35 -14.16 6.39
CA PHE A 148 29.24 -14.48 5.48
C PHE A 148 29.69 -15.43 4.34
N LEU A 149 30.90 -15.24 3.79
CA LEU A 149 31.43 -16.12 2.75
C LEU A 149 31.73 -17.54 3.25
N ALA A 150 32.20 -17.69 4.49
CA ALA A 150 32.42 -19.01 5.09
C ALA A 150 31.10 -19.78 5.30
N MET A 151 30.03 -19.09 5.71
CA MET A 151 28.71 -19.69 5.87
C MET A 151 28.10 -20.12 4.52
N ILE A 152 28.23 -19.30 3.47
CA ILE A 152 27.77 -19.68 2.13
C ILE A 152 28.53 -20.90 1.61
N GLY A 153 29.86 -20.93 1.78
CA GLY A 153 30.69 -22.07 1.38
C GLY A 153 30.27 -23.37 2.05
N LEU A 154 29.97 -23.33 3.36
CA LEU A 154 29.48 -24.49 4.12
C LEU A 154 28.12 -24.98 3.59
N VAL A 155 27.18 -24.07 3.33
CA VAL A 155 25.84 -24.43 2.85
C VAL A 155 25.91 -25.05 1.46
N VAL A 156 26.71 -24.50 0.53
CA VAL A 156 26.91 -25.07 -0.81
C VAL A 156 27.56 -26.46 -0.74
N TYR A 157 28.54 -26.64 0.15
CA TYR A 157 29.19 -27.94 0.37
C TYR A 157 28.21 -28.99 0.92
N LEU A 158 27.37 -28.63 1.88
CA LEU A 158 26.38 -29.55 2.44
C LEU A 158 25.30 -29.93 1.41
N VAL A 159 24.81 -28.97 0.62
CA VAL A 159 23.83 -29.24 -0.43
C VAL A 159 24.40 -30.17 -1.50
N THR A 160 25.63 -29.94 -1.95
CA THR A 160 26.28 -30.82 -2.94
C THR A 160 26.52 -32.24 -2.42
N GLN A 161 26.84 -32.41 -1.13
CA GLN A 161 26.95 -33.74 -0.52
C GLN A 161 25.60 -34.45 -0.40
N LEU A 162 24.52 -33.73 -0.07
CA LEU A 162 23.16 -34.26 -0.03
C LEU A 162 22.68 -34.74 -1.39
N GLN A 163 22.95 -33.97 -2.45
CA GLN A 163 22.59 -34.38 -3.83
C GLN A 163 23.33 -35.65 -4.26
N LYS A 164 24.59 -35.81 -3.85
CA LYS A 164 25.41 -36.98 -4.18
C LYS A 164 24.94 -38.26 -3.48
N GLN A 165 24.39 -38.15 -2.27
CA GLN A 165 23.84 -39.31 -1.55
C GLN A 165 22.47 -39.76 -2.09
N ASN A 166 21.67 -38.84 -2.62
CA ASN A 166 20.37 -39.18 -3.22
C ASN A 166 20.46 -39.72 -4.66
N ALA A 167 21.67 -39.72 -5.26
CA ALA A 167 21.92 -40.16 -6.63
C ALA A 167 22.60 -41.54 -6.72
N SER A 168 22.70 -42.29 -5.62
CA SER A 168 23.15 -43.69 -5.56
C SER A 168 22.03 -44.59 -5.02
#